data_AF-A0A7S2HAB5-F1
#
_entry.id   AF-A0A7S2HAB5-F1
#
_cell.length_a   1.000
_cell.length_b   1.000
_cell.length_c   1.000
_cell.angle_alpha   90.00
_cell.angle_beta   90.00
_cell.angle_gamma   90.00
#
_symmetry.space_group_name_H-M   'P 1'
#
loop_
_entity.id
_entity.type
_entity.pdbx_description
1 polymer ?
#
loop_
_entity_poly.entity_id
_entity_poly.type
_entity_poly.pdbx_seq_one_letter_code
_entity_poly.pdbx_strand_id
1 'polypeptide(L)'
;MVLFGEEHGNPVSHHLENTIYSHLATQRKGGYTLSLEMLTTEQQDKVNLYASGEDCGVSAVDLLGPGGWEVSDYASLLEIARQSESRIIGANAPRRLTSLVAKSGVSALDR
;
A
#
# COMPACT_ATOMS: atom_id res chain seq x y z
N MET A 1 1.31 17.08 -1.08
CA MET A 1 1.64 15.75 -0.54
C MET A 1 1.23 15.76 0.92
N VAL A 2 0.46 14.77 1.35
CA VAL A 2 0.04 14.60 2.75
C VAL A 2 0.69 13.32 3.24
N LEU A 3 1.30 13.38 4.43
CA LEU A 3 1.85 12.21 5.10
C LEU A 3 0.94 11.92 6.29
N PHE A 4 0.44 10.69 6.37
CA PHE A 4 -0.37 10.21 7.48
C PHE A 4 0.42 9.10 8.17
N GLY A 5 0.76 9.32 9.44
CA GLY A 5 1.43 8.31 10.26
C GLY A 5 0.40 7.57 11.10
N GLU A 6 0.57 6.26 11.21
CA GLU A 6 -0.30 5.40 12.00
C GLU A 6 0.48 4.56 13.01
N GLU A 7 -0.26 3.98 13.94
CA GLU A 7 0.20 2.87 14.76
C GLU A 7 -0.46 1.61 14.21
N HIS A 8 0.33 0.66 13.70
CA HIS A 8 -0.22 -0.56 13.11
C HIS A 8 -1.07 -1.35 14.11
N GLY A 9 -2.21 -1.85 13.64
CA GLY A 9 -3.19 -2.56 14.47
C GLY A 9 -4.00 -1.65 15.40
N ASN A 10 -3.80 -0.33 15.36
CA ASN A 10 -4.63 0.61 16.11
C ASN A 10 -5.90 0.96 15.30
N PRO A 11 -7.09 0.53 15.75
CA PRO A 11 -8.33 0.72 14.99
C PRO A 11 -8.73 2.18 14.85
N VAL A 12 -8.30 3.07 15.75
CA VAL A 12 -8.59 4.51 15.67
C VAL A 12 -7.78 5.14 14.53
N SER A 13 -6.49 4.78 14.42
CA SER A 13 -5.63 5.24 13.33
C SER A 13 -6.19 4.83 11.97
N HIS A 14 -6.53 3.54 11.81
CA HIS A 14 -7.10 2.99 10.58
C HIS A 14 -8.46 3.62 10.22
N HIS A 15 -9.29 3.89 11.22
CA HIS A 15 -10.56 4.57 11.00
C HIS A 15 -10.36 6.01 10.51
N LEU A 16 -9.42 6.75 11.10
CA LEU A 16 -9.11 8.11 10.68
C LEU A 16 -8.52 8.14 9.27
N GLU A 17 -7.60 7.21 8.96
CA GLU A 17 -7.01 7.10 7.62
C GLU A 17 -8.09 6.85 6.55
N ASN A 18 -8.95 5.84 6.75
CA ASN A 18 -10.06 5.54 5.84
C ASN A 18 -11.01 6.73 5.70
N THR A 19 -11.31 7.42 6.81
CA THR A 19 -12.22 8.57 6.80
C THR A 19 -11.63 9.72 5.99
N ILE A 20 -10.36 10.07 6.22
CA ILE A 20 -9.70 11.15 5.48
C ILE A 20 -9.58 10.79 4.00
N TYR A 21 -9.12 9.58 3.69
CA TYR A 21 -8.88 9.16 2.32
C TYR A 21 -10.18 9.03 1.51
N SER A 22 -11.27 8.53 2.10
CA SER A 22 -12.59 8.49 1.44
C SER A 22 -13.11 9.89 1.10
N HIS A 23 -12.96 10.86 2.01
CA HIS A 23 -13.33 12.25 1.72
C HIS A 23 -12.48 12.82 0.59
N LEU A 24 -11.16 12.58 0.58
CA LEU A 24 -10.26 13.03 -0.48
C LEU A 24 -10.60 12.39 -1.83
N ALA A 25 -10.86 11.08 -1.86
CA ALA A 25 -11.17 10.33 -3.07
C ALA A 25 -12.38 10.91 -3.85
N THR A 26 -13.30 11.59 -3.16
CA THR A 26 -14.47 12.23 -3.77
C THR A 26 -14.23 13.66 -4.28
N GLN A 27 -13.12 14.31 -3.92
CA GLN A 27 -12.89 15.72 -4.28
C GLN A 27 -12.47 15.92 -5.73
N ARG A 28 -12.01 14.87 -6.43
CA ARG A 28 -11.59 14.95 -7.84
C ARG A 28 -11.75 13.62 -8.56
N LYS A 29 -12.02 13.69 -9.87
CA LYS A 29 -12.03 12.51 -10.75
C LYS A 29 -10.62 11.90 -10.83
N GLY A 30 -10.53 10.58 -10.74
CA GLY A 30 -9.27 9.83 -10.64
C GLY A 30 -8.60 9.90 -9.25
N GLY A 31 -9.30 10.47 -8.26
CA GLY A 31 -8.90 10.54 -6.86
C GLY A 31 -7.50 11.09 -6.59
N TYR A 32 -6.91 10.63 -5.49
CA TYR A 32 -5.55 10.99 -5.06
C TYR A 32 -4.71 9.73 -4.97
N THR A 33 -3.47 9.78 -5.45
CA THR A 33 -2.59 8.61 -5.38
C THR A 33 -2.37 8.17 -3.93
N LEU A 34 -2.67 6.89 -3.67
CA LEU A 34 -2.44 6.21 -2.40
C LEU A 34 -1.06 5.58 -2.41
N SER A 35 -0.23 5.93 -1.45
CA SER A 35 1.12 5.39 -1.29
C SER A 35 1.20 4.69 0.05
N LEU A 36 1.50 3.39 0.08
CA LEU A 36 1.47 2.57 1.29
C LEU A 36 2.83 1.99 1.61
N GLU A 37 3.28 2.10 2.86
CA GLU A 37 4.53 1.48 3.33
C GLU A 37 4.43 -0.05 3.48
N MET A 38 3.20 -0.56 3.53
CA MET A 38 2.90 -1.98 3.61
C MET A 38 3.26 -2.71 2.31
N LEU A 39 3.31 -1.95 1.21
CA LEU A 39 3.56 -2.44 -0.14
C LEU A 39 4.97 -2.04 -0.59
N THR A 40 5.68 -2.96 -1.21
CA THR A 40 7.03 -2.72 -1.75
C THR A 40 6.99 -2.38 -3.23
N THR A 41 8.02 -1.71 -3.74
CA THR A 41 8.16 -1.43 -5.17
C THR A 41 8.22 -2.70 -6.03
N GLU A 42 8.70 -3.84 -5.48
CA GLU A 42 8.71 -5.13 -6.18
C GLU A 42 7.29 -5.68 -6.41
N GLN A 43 6.31 -5.26 -5.61
CA GLN A 43 4.92 -5.69 -5.75
C GLN A 43 4.12 -4.84 -6.74
N GLN A 44 4.72 -3.80 -7.34
CA GLN A 44 3.97 -2.79 -8.10
C GLN A 44 3.17 -3.38 -9.27
N ASP A 45 3.68 -4.41 -9.95
CA ASP A 45 2.94 -5.08 -11.02
C ASP A 45 1.65 -5.74 -10.50
N LYS A 46 1.71 -6.41 -9.35
CA LYS A 46 0.53 -6.99 -8.70
C LYS A 46 -0.43 -5.92 -8.19
N VAL A 47 0.10 -4.82 -7.65
CA VAL A 47 -0.69 -3.66 -7.21
C VAL A 47 -1.43 -3.04 -8.39
N ASN A 48 -0.78 -2.89 -9.54
CA ASN A 48 -1.39 -2.38 -10.76
C ASN A 48 -2.50 -3.31 -11.28
N LEU A 49 -2.28 -4.63 -11.24
CA LEU A 49 -3.31 -5.62 -11.58
C LEU A 49 -4.53 -5.50 -10.66
N TYR A 50 -4.32 -5.45 -9.34
CA TYR A 50 -5.40 -5.21 -8.38
C TYR A 50 -6.15 -3.89 -8.65
N ALA A 51 -5.41 -2.81 -8.90
CA ALA A 51 -5.97 -1.49 -9.15
C ALA A 51 -6.75 -1.39 -10.47
N SER A 52 -6.41 -2.21 -11.48
CA SER A 52 -7.11 -2.24 -12.77
C SER A 52 -8.57 -2.71 -12.66
N GLY A 53 -8.88 -3.49 -11.62
CA GLY A 53 -10.23 -4.06 -11.43
C GLY A 53 -10.62 -5.10 -12.48
N GLU A 54 -9.72 -5.47 -13.40
CA GLU A 54 -9.91 -6.66 -14.24
C GLU A 54 -9.99 -7.89 -13.33
N ASP A 55 -10.83 -8.86 -13.67
CA ASP A 55 -11.02 -10.11 -12.93
C ASP A 55 -9.78 -11.01 -13.10
N CYS A 56 -8.66 -10.52 -12.58
CA CYS A 56 -7.33 -11.10 -12.67
C CYS A 56 -7.00 -11.98 -11.45
N GLY A 57 -7.95 -12.11 -10.51
CA GLY A 57 -7.83 -12.94 -9.32
C GLY A 57 -6.88 -12.40 -8.23
N VAL A 58 -6.38 -11.17 -8.35
CA VAL A 58 -5.55 -10.54 -7.31
C VAL A 58 -6.43 -9.92 -6.23
N SER A 59 -6.23 -10.33 -4.98
CA SER A 59 -6.94 -9.83 -3.82
C SER A 59 -6.06 -8.96 -2.92
N ALA A 60 -6.67 -8.25 -1.96
CA ALA A 60 -5.92 -7.53 -0.93
C ALA A 60 -5.01 -8.47 -0.10
N VAL A 61 -5.41 -9.74 0.07
CA VAL A 61 -4.60 -10.76 0.75
C VAL A 61 -3.29 -11.02 -0.01
N ASP A 62 -3.32 -11.05 -1.34
CA ASP A 62 -2.13 -11.27 -2.17
C ASP A 62 -1.12 -10.13 -2.09
N LEU A 63 -1.60 -8.91 -1.78
CA LEU A 63 -0.78 -7.72 -1.63
C LEU A 63 -0.19 -7.61 -0.21
N LEU A 64 -1.03 -7.81 0.81
CA LEU A 64 -0.71 -7.51 2.21
C LEU A 64 -0.20 -8.75 2.98
N GLY A 65 -0.77 -9.92 2.69
CA GLY A 65 -0.45 -11.18 3.36
C GLY A 65 1.03 -11.56 3.31
N PRO A 66 1.73 -11.44 2.16
CA PRO A 66 3.16 -11.70 2.11
C PRO A 66 3.97 -10.85 3.09
N GLY A 67 3.49 -9.67 3.48
CA GLY A 67 4.13 -8.79 4.46
C GLY A 67 3.78 -9.05 5.90
N GLY A 68 2.87 -9.97 6.17
CA GLY A 68 2.34 -10.19 7.52
C GLY A 68 1.47 -9.03 8.01
N TRP A 69 0.91 -8.24 7.09
CA TRP A 69 0.00 -7.15 7.43
C TRP A 69 -1.41 -7.68 7.63
N GLU A 70 -2.10 -7.16 8.66
CA GLU A 70 -3.50 -7.46 8.90
C GLU A 70 -4.36 -6.92 7.75
N VAL A 71 -4.91 -7.82 6.94
CA VAL A 71 -5.60 -7.45 5.69
C VAL A 71 -6.83 -6.58 5.97
N SER A 72 -7.52 -6.84 7.09
CA SER A 72 -8.71 -6.08 7.51
C SER A 72 -8.43 -4.59 7.74
N ASP A 73 -7.21 -4.24 8.11
CA ASP A 73 -6.83 -2.87 8.43
C ASP A 73 -6.78 -2.00 7.17
N TYR A 74 -6.30 -2.56 6.06
CA TYR A 74 -6.00 -1.81 4.84
C TYR A 74 -6.92 -2.14 3.64
N ALA A 75 -7.70 -3.23 3.70
CA ALA A 75 -8.52 -3.67 2.58
C ALA A 75 -9.54 -2.60 2.13
N SER A 76 -10.16 -1.90 3.08
CA SER A 76 -11.09 -0.80 2.79
C SER A 76 -10.39 0.34 2.03
N LEU A 77 -9.18 0.69 2.46
CA LEU A 77 -8.40 1.78 1.86
C LEU A 77 -8.00 1.47 0.41
N LEU A 78 -7.53 0.24 0.17
CA LEU A 78 -7.22 -0.27 -1.16
C LEU A 78 -8.45 -0.26 -2.08
N GLU A 79 -9.61 -0.65 -1.55
CA GLU A 79 -10.84 -0.69 -2.32
C GLU A 79 -11.37 0.71 -2.66
N ILE A 80 -11.30 1.66 -1.72
CA ILE A 80 -11.62 3.08 -1.98
C ILE A 80 -10.71 3.63 -3.08
N ALA A 81 -9.41 3.33 -3.04
CA ALA A 81 -8.48 3.76 -4.06
C ALA A 81 -8.82 3.19 -5.44
N ARG A 82 -9.09 1.87 -5.50
CA ARG A 82 -9.49 1.19 -6.73
C ARG A 82 -10.78 1.76 -7.33
N GLN A 83 -11.83 1.93 -6.52
CA GLN A 83 -13.13 2.45 -6.95
C GLN A 83 -13.08 3.91 -7.41
N SER A 84 -12.19 4.72 -6.83
CA SER A 84 -11.97 6.11 -7.23
C SER A 84 -10.99 6.26 -8.41
N GLU A 85 -10.56 5.15 -9.01
CA GLU A 85 -9.53 5.10 -10.06
C GLU A 85 -8.20 5.76 -9.62
N SER A 86 -7.96 5.78 -8.31
CA SER A 86 -6.73 6.29 -7.72
C SER A 86 -5.59 5.32 -7.95
N ARG A 87 -4.43 5.84 -8.36
CA ARG A 87 -3.20 5.04 -8.39
C ARG A 87 -2.81 4.57 -7.00
N ILE A 88 -2.41 3.31 -6.88
CA ILE A 88 -1.86 2.73 -5.66
C ILE A 88 -0.37 2.47 -5.90
N ILE A 89 0.49 2.92 -4.99
CA ILE A 89 1.95 2.82 -5.11
C ILE A 89 2.52 2.10 -3.88
N GLY A 90 3.41 1.13 -4.13
CA GLY A 90 4.24 0.54 -3.10
C GLY A 90 5.39 1.47 -2.71
N ALA A 91 5.36 2.00 -1.48
CA ALA A 91 6.31 3.00 -1.02
C ALA A 91 7.60 2.40 -0.47
N ASN A 92 7.56 1.12 -0.08
CA ASN A 92 8.65 0.50 0.67
C ASN A 92 9.69 -0.13 -0.26
N ALA A 93 10.91 -0.22 0.24
CA ALA A 93 12.01 -0.80 -0.51
C ALA A 93 11.79 -2.31 -0.74
N PRO A 94 12.37 -2.87 -1.81
CA PRO A 94 12.44 -4.31 -2.05
C PRO A 94 12.88 -5.09 -0.81
N ARG A 95 12.16 -6.16 -0.44
CA ARG A 95 12.50 -6.92 0.77
C ARG A 95 13.86 -7.57 0.70
N ARG A 96 14.29 -7.95 -0.50
CA ARG A 96 15.62 -8.48 -0.75
C ARG A 96 16.70 -7.46 -0.35
N LEU A 97 16.49 -6.18 -0.69
CA LEU A 97 17.44 -5.12 -0.39
C LEU A 97 17.43 -4.77 1.10
N THR A 98 16.26 -4.64 1.73
CA THR A 98 16.18 -4.39 3.17
C THR A 98 16.79 -5.54 3.98
N SER A 99 16.56 -6.79 3.57
CA SER A 99 17.17 -7.98 4.18
C SER A 99 18.68 -8.03 4.00
N LEU A 100 19.19 -7.62 2.83
CA LEU A 100 20.62 -7.55 2.56
C LEU A 100 21.30 -6.51 3.44
N VAL A 101 20.73 -5.31 3.53
CA VAL A 101 21.23 -4.21 4.37
C VAL A 101 21.17 -4.59 5.85
N ALA A 102 20.09 -5.21 6.32
CA ALA A 102 19.96 -5.65 7.70
C ALA A 102 21.04 -6.68 8.09
N LYS A 103 21.45 -7.55 7.17
CA LYS A 103 22.46 -8.60 7.42
C LYS A 103 23.89 -8.12 7.23
N SER A 104 24.14 -7.26 6.25
CA SER A 104 25.48 -6.98 5.72
C SER A 104 25.85 -5.49 5.72
N GLY A 105 24.98 -4.63 6.27
CA GLY A 105 25.14 -3.18 6.25
C GLY A 105 24.84 -2.55 4.89
N VAL A 106 24.80 -1.22 4.86
CA VAL A 106 24.47 -0.43 3.66
C VAL A 106 25.47 -0.66 2.53
N SER A 107 26.76 -0.90 2.85
CA SER A 107 27.82 -1.19 1.87
C SER A 107 27.58 -2.44 1.04
N ALA A 108 26.65 -3.31 1.43
CA ALA A 108 26.28 -4.48 0.64
C ALA A 108 25.52 -4.11 -0.64
N LEU A 109 25.02 -2.87 -0.76
CA LEU A 109 24.36 -2.36 -1.97
C LEU A 109 25.35 -1.94 -3.07
N ASP A 110 26.64 -1.80 -2.75
CA ASP A 110 27.68 -1.39 -3.70
C ASP A 110 28.29 -2.57 -4.48
N ARG A 111 27.79 -3.79 -4.26
CA ARG A 111 28.31 -5.03 -4.85
C ARG A 111 27.53 -5.50 -6.07
#